data_AF-R6DH19-F1
#
_entry.id   AF-R6DH19-F1
#
_cell.length_a   1.000
_cell.length_b   1.000
_cell.length_c   1.000
_cell.angle_alpha   90.00
_cell.angle_beta   90.00
_cell.angle_gamma   90.00
#
_symmetry.space_group_name_H-M   'P 1'
#
loop_
_entity.id
_entity.type
_entity.pdbx_description
1 polymer ?
#
loop_
_entity_poly.entity_id
_entity_poly.type
_entity_poly.pdbx_seq_one_letter_code
_entity_poly.pdbx_strand_id
1 'polypeptide(L)'
;MNTNFACGLTAICPDDETFSGYQKYIDILMHTILSPATLCHILVAEEWKRLFALMDILYGDALKTWLAKYDCLSEEEIALCYFCYIGVKHRNQAVFFGISSHSLSKRKQRLKDKLMIPQGMSFKDAVGAM
;
A
#
# COMPACT_ATOMS: atom_id res chain seq x y z
N MET A 1 7.52 -37.75 -11.88
CA MET A 1 8.24 -36.50 -11.62
C MET A 1 8.15 -35.61 -12.85
N ASN A 2 7.26 -34.61 -12.83
CA ASN A 2 7.53 -33.20 -13.16
C ASN A 2 6.17 -32.47 -13.17
N THR A 3 5.79 -31.89 -12.05
CA THR A 3 4.63 -30.98 -11.99
C THR A 3 5.14 -29.58 -12.28
N ASN A 4 5.03 -29.16 -13.53
CA ASN A 4 5.15 -27.75 -13.90
C ASN A 4 4.02 -26.99 -13.22
N PHE A 5 4.33 -26.35 -12.09
CA PHE A 5 3.52 -25.26 -11.55
C PHE A 5 3.68 -24.08 -12.51
N ALA A 6 2.85 -24.04 -13.54
CA ALA A 6 2.59 -22.80 -14.27
C ALA A 6 1.82 -21.89 -13.30
N CYS A 7 2.57 -21.07 -12.55
CA CYS A 7 2.02 -19.94 -11.83
C CYS A 7 1.35 -19.04 -12.88
N GLY A 8 0.02 -19.02 -12.89
CA GLY A 8 -0.80 -18.16 -13.73
C GLY A 8 -0.65 -16.71 -13.31
N LEU A 9 0.52 -16.13 -13.57
CA LEU A 9 0.64 -14.70 -13.78
C LEU A 9 0.08 -14.46 -15.17
N THR A 10 -1.21 -14.14 -15.27
CA THR A 10 -1.69 -13.36 -16.41
C THR A 10 -0.88 -12.07 -16.39
N ALA A 11 0.21 -12.06 -17.16
CA ALA A 11 1.02 -10.89 -17.41
C ALA A 11 0.11 -9.86 -18.07
N ILE A 12 -0.46 -8.97 -17.26
CA ILE A 12 -0.87 -7.67 -17.74
C ILE A 12 0.47 -7.02 -18.10
N CYS A 13 0.88 -7.14 -19.37
CA CYS A 13 1.85 -6.23 -19.95
C CYS A 13 1.04 -4.95 -20.21
N PRO A 14 1.09 -3.93 -19.32
CA PRO A 14 0.50 -2.64 -19.67
C PRO A 14 1.14 -2.19 -20.97
N ASP A 15 0.34 -1.78 -21.95
CA ASP A 15 0.88 -1.13 -23.14
C ASP A 15 1.72 0.10 -22.75
N ASP A 16 2.65 0.50 -23.62
CA ASP A 16 3.65 1.54 -23.31
C ASP A 16 2.99 2.89 -22.91
N GLU A 17 1.81 3.19 -23.47
CA GLU A 17 1.04 4.39 -23.10
C GLU A 17 0.52 4.32 -21.66
N THR A 18 -0.02 3.16 -21.25
CA THR A 18 -0.49 2.93 -19.88
C THR A 18 0.68 2.97 -18.89
N PHE A 19 1.82 2.37 -19.22
CA PHE A 19 3.02 2.37 -18.35
C PHE A 19 3.61 3.77 -18.17
N SER A 20 3.66 4.58 -19.24
CA SER A 20 4.09 5.99 -19.18
C SER A 20 3.22 6.80 -18.21
N GLY A 21 1.92 6.51 -18.15
CA GLY A 21 0.97 7.13 -17.24
C GLY A 21 1.22 6.79 -15.76
N TYR A 22 1.95 5.71 -15.48
CA TYR A 22 2.28 5.27 -14.12
C TYR A 22 3.70 5.61 -13.64
N GLN A 23 4.59 6.07 -14.52
CA GLN A 23 6.00 6.34 -14.21
C GLN A 23 6.17 7.17 -12.93
N LYS A 24 5.41 8.26 -12.80
CA LYS A 24 5.44 9.12 -11.61
C LYS A 24 5.10 8.36 -10.31
N TYR A 25 4.14 7.45 -10.35
CA TYR A 25 3.70 6.69 -9.16
C TYR A 25 4.66 5.54 -8.85
N ILE A 26 5.32 4.98 -9.87
CA ILE A 26 6.45 4.07 -9.71
C ILE A 26 7.57 4.80 -8.97
N ASP A 27 7.92 6.03 -9.38
CA ASP A 27 8.94 6.83 -8.71
C ASP A 27 8.56 7.14 -7.26
N ILE A 28 7.31 7.51 -6.99
CA ILE A 28 6.79 7.72 -5.62
C ILE A 28 6.95 6.44 -4.77
N LEU A 29 6.55 5.29 -5.31
CA LEU A 29 6.64 4.01 -4.62
C LEU A 29 8.11 3.62 -4.37
N MET A 30 8.97 3.78 -5.38
CA MET A 30 10.40 3.50 -5.30
C MET A 30 11.10 4.42 -4.31
N HIS A 31 10.79 5.72 -4.30
CA HIS A 31 11.28 6.62 -3.27
C HIS A 31 10.81 6.17 -1.89
N THR A 32 9.54 5.84 -1.72
CA THR A 32 9.02 5.36 -0.43
C THR A 32 9.73 4.08 0.05
N ILE A 33 10.05 3.14 -0.84
CA ILE A 33 10.67 1.86 -0.48
C ILE A 33 12.20 1.98 -0.33
N LEU A 34 12.87 2.70 -1.21
CA LEU A 34 14.33 2.67 -1.38
C LEU A 34 15.03 3.95 -0.88
N SER A 35 14.43 5.12 -1.06
CA SER A 35 15.03 6.41 -0.72
C SER A 35 13.94 7.42 -0.30
N PRO A 36 13.43 7.33 0.94
CA PRO A 36 12.17 7.96 1.32
C PRO A 36 12.30 9.47 1.36
N ALA A 37 11.31 10.14 0.77
CA ALA A 37 11.10 11.58 0.81
C ALA A 37 9.73 11.86 1.43
N THR A 38 9.56 13.04 2.03
CA THR A 38 8.27 13.48 2.55
C THR A 38 7.34 13.84 1.40
N LEU A 39 6.37 12.98 1.10
CA LEU A 39 5.48 13.12 -0.07
C LEU A 39 3.99 13.19 0.31
N CYS A 40 3.61 12.76 1.51
CA CYS A 40 2.20 12.65 1.92
C CYS A 40 1.40 13.95 1.74
N HIS A 41 2.02 15.11 2.01
CA HIS A 41 1.36 16.41 1.95
C HIS A 41 1.43 17.07 0.57
N ILE A 42 2.07 16.42 -0.40
CA ILE A 42 2.25 16.94 -1.76
C ILE A 42 1.21 16.29 -2.70
N LEU A 43 0.72 15.10 -2.36
CA LEU A 43 -0.18 14.33 -3.22
C LEU A 43 -1.61 14.89 -3.22
N VAL A 44 -2.15 15.14 -4.41
CA VAL A 44 -3.57 15.50 -4.60
C VAL A 44 -4.44 14.25 -4.76
N ALA A 45 -5.76 14.39 -4.65
CA ALA A 45 -6.72 13.27 -4.67
C ALA A 45 -6.57 12.31 -5.86
N GLU A 46 -6.34 12.84 -7.08
CA GLU A 46 -6.13 12.00 -8.27
C GLU A 46 -4.81 11.22 -8.23
N GLU A 47 -3.79 11.77 -7.57
CA GLU A 47 -2.49 11.10 -7.43
C GLU A 47 -2.57 9.94 -6.44
N TRP A 48 -3.35 10.11 -5.37
CA TRP A 48 -3.68 9.01 -4.45
C TRP A 48 -4.38 7.87 -5.15
N LYS A 49 -5.42 8.16 -5.95
CA LYS A 49 -6.16 7.15 -6.72
C LYS A 49 -5.23 6.36 -7.64
N ARG A 50 -4.35 7.05 -8.38
CA ARG A 50 -3.40 6.41 -9.30
C ARG A 50 -2.32 5.62 -8.56
N LEU A 51 -1.85 6.10 -7.40
CA LEU A 51 -0.92 5.35 -6.56
C LEU A 51 -1.56 4.06 -6.01
N PHE A 52 -2.81 4.11 -5.56
CA PHE A 52 -3.53 2.92 -5.10
C PHE A 52 -3.78 1.94 -6.25
N ALA A 53 -4.20 2.43 -7.42
CA ALA A 53 -4.36 1.60 -8.61
C ALA A 53 -3.05 0.92 -9.02
N LEU A 54 -1.92 1.63 -8.97
CA LEU A 54 -0.61 1.02 -9.22
C LEU A 54 -0.30 -0.08 -8.19
N MET A 55 -0.58 0.15 -6.90
CA MET A 55 -0.36 -0.86 -5.87
C MET A 55 -1.27 -2.07 -6.03
N ASP A 56 -2.53 -1.89 -6.45
CA ASP A 56 -3.43 -3.00 -6.81
C ASP A 56 -2.85 -3.85 -7.95
N ILE A 57 -2.30 -3.19 -8.99
CA ILE A 57 -1.67 -3.87 -10.13
C ILE A 57 -0.44 -4.68 -9.68
N LEU A 58 0.38 -4.12 -8.80
CA LEU A 58 1.65 -4.73 -8.38
C LEU A 58 1.49 -5.83 -7.32
N TYR A 59 0.54 -5.67 -6.40
CA TYR A 59 0.42 -6.53 -5.21
C TYR A 59 -0.93 -7.27 -5.13
N GLY A 60 -1.79 -7.12 -6.14
CA GLY A 60 -3.13 -7.69 -6.20
C GLY A 60 -4.18 -6.83 -5.48
N ASP A 61 -5.44 -7.15 -5.71
CA ASP A 61 -6.61 -6.40 -5.21
C ASP A 61 -7.15 -6.90 -3.86
N ALA A 62 -6.46 -7.84 -3.21
CA ALA A 62 -6.89 -8.43 -1.94
C ALA A 62 -7.05 -7.39 -0.83
N LEU A 63 -6.07 -6.48 -0.70
CA LEU A 63 -6.14 -5.40 0.28
C LEU A 63 -7.27 -4.42 -0.06
N LYS A 64 -7.43 -4.02 -1.33
CA LYS A 64 -8.53 -3.16 -1.76
C LYS A 64 -9.89 -3.76 -1.45
N THR A 65 -10.08 -5.05 -1.74
CA THR A 65 -11.32 -5.79 -1.46
C THR A 65 -11.60 -5.86 0.03
N TRP A 66 -10.57 -6.04 0.86
CA TRP A 66 -10.69 -5.96 2.31
C TRP A 66 -11.11 -4.56 2.78
N LEU A 67 -10.44 -3.52 2.28
CA LEU A 67 -10.67 -2.12 2.65
C LEU A 67 -12.06 -1.62 2.21
N ALA A 68 -12.63 -2.18 1.14
CA ALA A 68 -13.98 -1.86 0.68
C ALA A 68 -15.07 -2.19 1.72
N LYS A 69 -14.76 -2.93 2.79
CA LYS A 69 -15.64 -3.16 3.94
C LYS A 69 -15.71 -1.96 4.90
N TYR A 70 -14.87 -0.93 4.69
CA TYR A 70 -14.69 0.20 5.59
C TYR A 70 -14.83 1.53 4.82
N ASP A 71 -15.94 2.24 5.02
CA ASP A 71 -16.27 3.46 4.24
C ASP A 71 -15.64 4.76 4.76
N CYS A 72 -14.90 4.71 5.88
CA CYS A 72 -14.49 5.92 6.60
C CYS A 72 -12.97 6.18 6.66
N LEU A 73 -12.19 5.62 5.74
CA LEU A 73 -10.72 5.76 5.74
C LEU A 73 -10.28 6.96 4.88
N SER A 74 -9.36 7.76 5.40
CA SER A 74 -8.69 8.80 4.60
C SER A 74 -7.65 8.21 3.64
N GLU A 75 -7.22 8.97 2.63
CA GLU A 75 -6.17 8.54 1.71
C GLU A 75 -4.86 8.21 2.46
N GLU A 76 -4.52 8.98 3.50
CA GLU A 76 -3.36 8.69 4.34
C GLU A 76 -3.49 7.35 5.08
N GLU A 77 -4.69 7.02 5.56
CA GLU A 77 -4.97 5.76 6.25
C GLU A 77 -4.92 4.58 5.28
N ILE A 78 -5.47 4.74 4.08
CA ILE A 78 -5.39 3.73 3.00
C ILE A 78 -3.92 3.51 2.61
N ALA A 79 -3.15 4.57 2.40
CA ALA A 79 -1.72 4.48 2.10
C ALA A 79 -0.95 3.76 3.20
N LEU A 80 -1.26 4.05 4.47
CA LEU A 80 -0.65 3.37 5.61
C LEU A 80 -1.00 1.87 5.64
N CYS A 81 -2.22 1.49 5.25
CA CYS A 81 -2.61 0.08 5.08
C CYS A 81 -1.74 -0.60 4.03
N TYR A 82 -1.61 0.00 2.84
CA TYR A 82 -0.77 -0.52 1.76
C TYR A 82 0.68 -0.70 2.20
N PHE A 83 1.27 0.33 2.82
CA PHE A 83 2.66 0.24 3.28
C PHE A 83 2.89 -0.82 4.34
N CYS A 84 1.89 -1.07 5.20
CA CYS A 84 1.95 -2.16 6.17
C CYS A 84 1.77 -3.53 5.50
N TYR A 85 0.90 -3.63 4.50
CA TYR A 85 0.61 -4.87 3.75
C TYR A 85 1.83 -5.34 2.93
N ILE A 86 2.47 -4.43 2.20
CA ILE A 86 3.64 -4.74 1.35
C ILE A 86 4.97 -4.75 2.13
N GLY A 87 4.94 -4.44 3.43
CA GLY A 87 6.12 -4.52 4.30
C GLY A 87 7.13 -3.38 4.15
N VAL A 88 6.69 -2.16 3.79
CA VAL A 88 7.58 -0.98 3.79
C VAL A 88 8.17 -0.78 5.18
N LYS A 89 9.48 -0.51 5.26
CA LYS A 89 10.17 -0.31 6.55
C LYS A 89 9.53 0.83 7.36
N HIS A 90 9.36 0.63 8.67
CA HIS A 90 8.74 1.60 9.57
C HIS A 90 9.32 3.02 9.44
N ARG A 91 10.64 3.14 9.40
CA ARG A 91 11.33 4.43 9.23
C ARG A 91 10.95 5.14 7.92
N ASN A 92 10.78 4.39 6.84
CA ASN A 92 10.50 4.95 5.52
C ASN A 92 9.05 5.46 5.46
N GLN A 93 8.13 4.73 6.08
CA GLN A 93 6.76 5.21 6.25
C GLN A 93 6.75 6.53 7.03
N ALA A 94 7.51 6.62 8.12
CA ALA A 94 7.55 7.83 8.95
C ALA A 94 8.04 9.04 8.15
N VAL A 95 9.09 8.86 7.34
CA VAL A 95 9.60 9.88 6.42
C VAL A 95 8.55 10.25 5.35
N PHE A 96 7.91 9.27 4.72
CA PHE A 96 6.87 9.53 3.72
C PHE A 96 5.75 10.43 4.26
N PHE A 97 5.29 10.12 5.48
CA PHE A 97 4.27 10.89 6.20
C PHE A 97 4.79 12.19 6.84
N GLY A 98 6.09 12.45 6.83
CA GLY A 98 6.67 13.64 7.46
C GLY A 98 6.49 13.69 8.98
N ILE A 99 6.36 12.53 9.64
CA ILE A 99 6.11 12.43 11.08
C ILE A 99 7.20 11.65 11.82
N SER A 100 7.24 11.80 13.15
CA SER A 100 8.15 11.01 13.99
C SER A 100 7.80 9.51 13.98
N SER A 101 8.81 8.67 14.23
CA SER A 101 8.63 7.21 14.41
C SER A 101 7.57 6.90 15.49
N HIS A 102 7.59 7.62 16.61
CA HIS A 102 6.62 7.44 17.69
C HIS A 102 5.19 7.81 17.27
N SER A 103 5.04 8.93 16.54
CA SER A 103 3.75 9.36 16.01
C SER A 103 3.18 8.35 15.02
N LEU A 104 4.05 7.73 14.20
CA LEU A 104 3.66 6.67 13.28
C LEU A 104 3.15 5.43 14.03
N SER A 105 3.84 4.98 15.08
CA SER A 105 3.37 3.84 15.90
C SER A 105 1.97 4.08 16.46
N LYS A 106 1.71 5.27 17.02
CA LYS A 106 0.38 5.63 17.51
C LYS A 106 -0.66 5.68 16.39
N ARG A 107 -0.30 6.18 15.21
CA ARG A 107 -1.19 6.24 14.04
C ARG A 107 -1.55 4.85 13.54
N LYS A 108 -0.58 3.92 13.48
CA LYS A 108 -0.82 2.51 13.16
C LYS A 108 -1.73 1.84 14.16
N GLN A 109 -1.55 2.10 15.46
CA GLN A 109 -2.43 1.51 16.49
C GLN A 109 -3.87 1.98 16.30
N ARG A 110 -4.10 3.29 16.17
CA ARG A 110 -5.45 3.83 15.91
C ARG A 110 -6.08 3.24 14.65
N LEU A 111 -5.28 3.06 13.59
CA LEU A 111 -5.74 2.45 12.35
C LEU A 111 -6.13 0.98 12.56
N LYS A 112 -5.35 0.19 13.29
CA LYS A 112 -5.71 -1.18 13.64
C LYS A 112 -7.00 -1.25 14.45
N ASP A 113 -7.16 -0.37 15.43
CA ASP A 113 -8.36 -0.30 16.25
C ASP A 113 -9.60 0.03 15.38
N LYS A 114 -9.46 0.99 14.46
CA LYS A 114 -10.50 1.39 13.49
C LYS A 114 -10.89 0.25 12.54
N LEU A 115 -9.92 -0.58 12.17
CA LEU A 115 -10.11 -1.73 11.29
C LEU A 115 -10.50 -3.02 12.04
N MET A 116 -10.63 -2.95 13.37
CA MET A 116 -10.89 -4.11 14.24
C MET A 116 -9.86 -5.24 14.08
N ILE A 117 -8.60 -4.90 13.78
CA ILE A 117 -7.51 -5.90 13.73
C ILE A 117 -7.09 -6.26 15.16
N PRO A 118 -7.11 -7.56 15.55
CA PRO A 118 -6.67 -8.00 16.87
C PRO A 118 -5.25 -7.55 17.20
N GLN A 119 -4.99 -7.27 18.49
CA GLN A 119 -3.63 -6.97 18.94
C GLN A 119 -2.68 -8.15 18.64
N GLY A 120 -1.48 -7.83 18.18
CA GLY A 120 -0.49 -8.81 17.74
C GLY A 120 -0.67 -9.31 16.30
N MET A 121 -1.85 -9.16 15.70
CA MET A 121 -2.09 -9.53 14.30
C MET A 121 -1.48 -8.48 13.34
N SER A 122 -0.84 -8.96 12.26
CA SER A 122 -0.34 -8.08 11.20
C SER A 122 -1.44 -7.74 10.20
N PHE A 123 -1.25 -6.66 9.43
CA PHE A 123 -2.17 -6.32 8.34
C PHE A 123 -2.25 -7.42 7.29
N LYS A 124 -1.13 -8.08 7.00
CA LYS A 124 -1.08 -9.16 6.02
C LYS A 124 -1.89 -10.37 6.48
N ASP A 125 -1.81 -10.73 7.77
CA ASP A 125 -2.58 -11.83 8.34
C ASP A 125 -4.07 -11.51 8.38
N ALA A 126 -4.44 -10.26 8.73
CA ALA A 126 -5.83 -9.83 8.74
C ALA A 126 -6.49 -9.88 7.36
N VAL A 127 -5.76 -9.52 6.30
CA VAL A 127 -6.24 -9.63 4.92
C VAL A 127 -6.29 -11.09 4.47
N GLY A 128 -5.32 -11.93 4.86
CA GLY A 128 -5.27 -13.34 4.49
C GLY A 128 -6.25 -14.26 5.23
N ALA A 129 -6.89 -13.78 6.29
CA ALA A 129 -7.91 -14.51 7.05
C ALA A 129 -9.33 -14.40 6.47
N MET A 130 -9.50 -13.69 5.35
CA MET A 130 -10.75 -13.66 4.56
C MET A 130 -10.89 -14.88 3.66
#